data_AF-A0AAD9C7X7-F1
#
_entry.id   AF-A0AAD9C7X7-F1
#
_cell.length_a   1.000
_cell.length_b   1.000
_cell.length_c   1.000
_cell.angle_alpha   90.00
_cell.angle_beta   90.00
_cell.angle_gamma   90.00
#
_symmetry.space_group_name_H-M   'P 1'
#
loop_
_entity.id
_entity.type
_entity.pdbx_description
1 polymer ?
#
loop_
_entity_poly.entity_id
_entity_poly.type
_entity_poly.pdbx_seq_one_letter_code
_entity_poly.pdbx_strand_id
1 'polypeptide(L)'
;MDRTVRLPRRCVQLIERSQFFRSRQISSILEVSDKIKAFRAKTAIWRRRVQNGITDMFPQLTEFLDTNQIPAEIVKNTIGSHLASLGDYFNDYFTDVDTDAWDWVRDPFVAHTSARGLSGKADEELLDLEGPGR
;
A
#
# COMPACT_ATOMS: atom_id res chain seq x y z
N MET A 1 35.54 -26.97 2.64
CA MET A 1 34.83 -25.68 2.76
C MET A 1 33.35 -25.97 2.65
N ASP A 2 32.66 -26.12 3.78
CA ASP A 2 31.21 -25.95 3.86
C ASP A 2 30.86 -25.62 5.32
N ARG A 3 30.44 -24.38 5.58
CA ARG A 3 29.97 -23.94 6.90
C ARG A 3 28.48 -23.73 6.79
N THR A 4 27.72 -24.81 6.94
CA THR A 4 26.27 -24.75 7.14
C THR A 4 26.01 -24.14 8.52
N VAL A 5 25.68 -22.85 8.55
CA VAL A 5 25.30 -22.14 9.78
C VAL A 5 23.96 -22.70 10.25
N ARG A 6 23.99 -23.58 11.24
CA ARG A 6 22.79 -24.16 11.86
C ARG A 6 22.17 -23.12 12.80
N LEU A 7 21.07 -22.50 12.37
CA LEU A 7 20.35 -21.51 13.18
C LEU A 7 19.76 -22.18 14.45
N PRO A 8 19.77 -21.48 15.60
CA PRO A 8 19.13 -21.97 16.83
C PRO A 8 17.64 -22.24 16.63
N ARG A 9 17.12 -23.29 17.27
CA ARG A 9 15.69 -23.70 17.16
C ARG A 9 14.70 -22.55 17.44
N ARG A 10 15.07 -21.60 18.32
CA ARG A 10 14.28 -20.40 18.59
C ARG A 10 14.18 -19.45 17.40
N CYS A 11 15.24 -19.30 16.60
CA CYS A 11 15.24 -18.47 15.39
C CYS A 11 14.37 -19.08 14.28
N VAL A 12 14.46 -20.40 14.10
CA VAL A 12 13.60 -21.13 13.14
C VAL A 12 12.13 -20.96 13.50
N GLN A 13 11.79 -21.10 14.80
CA GLN A 13 10.42 -20.96 15.28
C GLN A 13 9.89 -19.50 15.17
N LEU A 14 10.75 -18.49 15.31
CA LEU A 14 10.39 -17.08 15.07
C LEU A 14 10.17 -16.80 13.58
N ILE A 15 11.01 -17.36 12.70
CA ILE A 15 10.84 -17.26 11.25
C ILE A 15 9.53 -17.94 10.83
N GLU A 16 9.26 -19.15 11.29
CA GLU A 16 8.02 -19.88 11.02
C GLU A 16 6.77 -19.14 11.54
N ARG A 17 6.83 -18.55 12.74
CA ARG A 17 5.73 -17.73 13.26
C ARG A 17 5.53 -16.44 12.45
N SER A 18 6.60 -15.84 11.94
CA SER A 18 6.50 -14.69 11.03
C SER A 18 5.96 -15.07 9.64
N GLN A 19 6.24 -16.28 9.16
CA GLN A 19 5.70 -16.83 7.92
C GLN A 19 4.24 -17.24 8.08
N PHE A 20 3.87 -17.83 9.23
CA PHE A 20 2.50 -18.19 9.56
C PHE A 20 1.58 -16.95 9.71
N PHE A 21 2.10 -15.86 10.26
CA PHE A 21 1.39 -14.57 10.27
C PHE A 21 1.19 -14.02 8.85
N ARG A 22 2.17 -14.22 7.97
CA ARG A 22 2.09 -13.89 6.52
C ARG A 22 1.06 -14.75 5.75
N SER A 23 0.78 -15.98 6.20
CA SER A 23 -0.13 -16.92 5.50
C SER A 23 -1.60 -16.80 5.90
N ARG A 24 -1.94 -16.00 6.90
CA ARG A 24 -3.32 -15.82 7.39
C ARG A 24 -3.97 -14.68 6.60
N GLN A 25 -5.05 -14.95 5.86
CA GLN A 25 -5.90 -13.96 5.16
C GLN A 25 -6.61 -13.01 6.15
N ILE A 26 -5.85 -12.21 6.89
CA ILE A 26 -6.37 -11.04 7.59
C ILE A 26 -5.83 -9.88 6.78
N SER A 27 -6.65 -9.36 5.85
CA SER A 27 -6.27 -8.13 5.18
C SER A 27 -6.07 -7.07 6.25
N SER A 28 -4.82 -6.65 6.42
CA SER A 28 -4.49 -5.63 7.39
C SER A 28 -5.19 -4.33 6.99
N ILE A 29 -5.44 -3.45 7.96
CA ILE A 29 -5.95 -2.11 7.69
C ILE A 29 -5.09 -1.38 6.63
N LEU A 30 -3.80 -1.71 6.57
CA LEU A 30 -2.83 -1.23 5.59
C LEU A 30 -3.14 -1.74 4.17
N GLU A 31 -3.37 -3.04 4.00
CA GLU A 31 -3.77 -3.60 2.69
C GLU A 31 -5.12 -3.07 2.21
N VAL A 32 -6.09 -2.92 3.13
CA VAL A 32 -7.41 -2.37 2.78
C VAL A 32 -7.28 -0.90 2.37
N SER A 33 -6.47 -0.13 3.09
CA SER A 33 -6.18 1.27 2.71
C SER A 33 -5.52 1.37 1.34
N ASP A 34 -4.56 0.49 1.01
CA ASP A 34 -3.96 0.48 -0.33
C ASP A 34 -4.98 0.17 -1.43
N LYS A 35 -5.88 -0.78 -1.17
CA LYS A 35 -6.97 -1.09 -2.10
C LYS A 35 -7.88 0.11 -2.31
N ILE A 36 -8.20 0.85 -1.24
CA ILE A 36 -8.98 2.09 -1.32
C ILE A 36 -8.24 3.18 -2.09
N LYS A 37 -6.96 3.44 -1.77
CA LYS A 37 -6.10 4.40 -2.48
C LYS A 37 -6.04 4.06 -3.98
N ALA A 38 -5.79 2.79 -4.32
CA ALA A 38 -5.76 2.31 -5.70
C ALA A 38 -7.12 2.45 -6.40
N PHE A 39 -8.23 2.21 -5.69
CA PHE A 39 -9.57 2.37 -6.26
C PHE A 39 -9.91 3.85 -6.52
N ARG A 40 -9.55 4.77 -5.61
CA ARG A 40 -9.67 6.23 -5.84
C ARG A 40 -8.87 6.68 -7.07
N ALA A 41 -7.66 6.13 -7.26
CA ALA A 41 -6.87 6.43 -8.45
C ALA A 41 -7.56 5.90 -9.73
N LYS A 42 -8.18 4.72 -9.67
CA LYS A 42 -8.96 4.16 -10.78
C LYS A 42 -10.16 5.03 -11.14
N THR A 43 -10.94 5.52 -10.16
CA THR A 43 -12.12 6.37 -10.45
C THR A 43 -11.73 7.65 -11.17
N ALA A 44 -10.60 8.27 -10.81
CA ALA A 44 -10.05 9.43 -11.51
C ALA A 44 -9.66 9.11 -12.97
N ILE A 45 -8.99 7.97 -13.20
CA ILE A 45 -8.64 7.50 -14.56
C ILE A 45 -9.90 7.25 -15.38
N TRP A 46 -10.88 6.53 -14.82
CA TRP A 46 -12.13 6.21 -15.50
C TRP A 46 -12.91 7.45 -15.87
N ARG A 47 -12.97 8.44 -14.97
CA ARG A 47 -13.62 9.74 -15.26
C ARG A 47 -12.99 10.42 -16.46
N ARG A 48 -11.65 10.49 -16.52
CA ARG A 48 -10.93 11.07 -17.66
C ARG A 48 -11.19 10.32 -18.96
N ARG A 49 -11.19 8.98 -18.92
CA ARG A 49 -11.48 8.15 -20.12
C ARG A 49 -12.89 8.38 -20.64
N VAL A 50 -13.88 8.36 -19.75
CA VAL A 50 -15.28 8.64 -20.09
C VAL A 50 -15.45 10.05 -20.65
N GLN A 51 -14.74 11.05 -20.10
CA GLN A 51 -14.73 12.41 -20.64
C GLN A 51 -14.14 12.51 -22.05
N ASN A 52 -13.30 11.57 -22.45
CA ASN A 52 -12.78 11.45 -23.81
C ASN A 52 -13.64 10.54 -24.70
N GLY A 53 -14.84 10.14 -24.24
CA GLY A 53 -15.74 9.24 -24.97
C GLY A 53 -15.33 7.76 -24.92
N ILE A 54 -14.35 7.40 -24.09
CA ILE A 54 -13.82 6.04 -23.98
C ILE A 54 -14.47 5.32 -22.79
N THR A 55 -15.24 4.26 -23.05
CA THR A 55 -16.00 3.52 -22.03
C THR A 55 -15.47 2.12 -21.71
N ASP A 56 -14.28 1.75 -22.22
CA ASP A 56 -13.67 0.41 -22.13
C ASP A 56 -13.54 -0.18 -20.71
N MET A 57 -13.58 0.66 -19.69
CA MET A 57 -13.58 0.26 -18.28
C MET A 57 -14.92 -0.33 -17.82
N PHE A 58 -15.97 -0.15 -18.60
CA PHE A 58 -17.33 -0.64 -18.37
C PHE A 58 -17.74 -1.51 -19.57
N PRO A 59 -17.37 -2.81 -19.60
CA PRO A 59 -17.58 -3.66 -20.77
C PRO A 59 -19.06 -3.76 -21.18
N GLN A 60 -19.95 -3.95 -20.20
CA GLN A 60 -21.39 -4.05 -20.43
C GLN A 60 -22.00 -2.75 -20.98
N LEU A 61 -21.52 -1.60 -20.51
CA LEU A 61 -21.96 -0.31 -21.03
C LEU A 61 -21.45 -0.12 -22.47
N THR A 62 -20.19 -0.45 -22.72
CA THR A 62 -19.59 -0.32 -24.06
C THR A 62 -20.34 -1.17 -25.07
N GLU A 63 -20.56 -2.46 -24.74
CA GLU A 63 -21.34 -3.37 -25.57
C GLU A 63 -22.76 -2.82 -25.84
N PHE A 64 -23.42 -2.27 -24.82
CA PHE A 64 -24.75 -1.68 -24.97
C PHE A 64 -24.74 -0.46 -25.90
N LEU A 65 -23.78 0.46 -25.74
CA LEU A 65 -23.66 1.65 -26.59
C LEU A 65 -23.38 1.27 -28.05
N ASP A 66 -22.46 0.33 -28.27
CA ASP A 66 -22.08 -0.14 -29.60
C ASP A 66 -23.25 -0.86 -30.29
N THR A 67 -23.91 -1.77 -29.59
CA THR A 67 -25.06 -2.54 -30.12
C THR A 67 -26.21 -1.63 -30.54
N ASN A 68 -26.48 -0.59 -29.75
CA ASN A 68 -27.58 0.35 -30.01
C ASN A 68 -27.15 1.58 -30.81
N GLN A 69 -25.89 1.67 -31.25
CA GLN A 69 -25.32 2.81 -31.99
C GLN A 69 -25.51 4.15 -31.27
N ILE A 70 -25.40 4.13 -29.93
CA ILE A 70 -25.58 5.30 -29.06
C ILE A 70 -24.21 5.95 -28.82
N PRO A 71 -24.02 7.24 -29.14
CA PRO A 71 -22.79 7.93 -28.84
C PRO A 71 -22.49 8.00 -27.34
N ALA A 72 -21.25 7.68 -26.94
CA ALA A 72 -20.81 7.76 -25.55
C ALA A 72 -20.93 9.17 -24.95
N GLU A 73 -20.94 10.22 -25.77
CA GLU A 73 -21.14 11.61 -25.34
C GLU A 73 -22.47 11.82 -24.59
N ILE A 74 -23.50 11.02 -24.86
CA ILE A 74 -24.81 11.11 -24.20
C ILE A 74 -24.70 10.75 -22.72
N VAL A 75 -23.88 9.75 -22.38
CA VAL A 75 -23.77 9.21 -21.01
C VAL A 75 -22.57 9.76 -20.25
N LYS A 76 -21.61 10.36 -20.97
CA LYS A 76 -20.33 10.86 -20.43
C LYS A 76 -20.48 11.77 -19.23
N ASN A 77 -21.36 12.77 -19.28
CA ASN A 77 -21.51 13.75 -18.20
C ASN A 77 -22.10 13.10 -16.94
N THR A 78 -23.10 12.23 -17.12
CA THR A 78 -23.74 11.49 -16.03
C THR A 78 -22.73 10.57 -15.33
N ILE A 79 -22.05 9.71 -16.10
CA ILE A 79 -21.07 8.78 -15.56
C ILE A 79 -19.88 9.53 -14.94
N GLY A 80 -19.40 10.58 -15.60
CA GLY A 80 -18.31 11.41 -15.08
C GLY A 80 -18.66 12.07 -13.74
N SER A 81 -19.90 12.51 -13.57
CA SER A 81 -20.39 13.11 -12.32
C SER A 81 -20.53 12.07 -11.21
N HIS A 82 -21.01 10.87 -11.52
CA HIS A 82 -21.06 9.76 -10.57
C HIS A 82 -19.67 9.33 -10.11
N LEU A 83 -18.69 9.24 -11.04
CA LEU A 83 -17.30 8.90 -10.69
C LEU A 83 -16.63 9.99 -9.84
N ALA A 84 -16.95 11.25 -10.08
CA ALA A 84 -16.49 12.36 -9.24
C ALA A 84 -17.04 12.22 -7.81
N SER A 85 -18.37 12.10 -7.70
CA SER A 85 -19.06 11.94 -6.42
C SER A 85 -18.56 10.71 -5.66
N LEU A 86 -18.31 9.60 -6.36
CA LEU A 86 -17.74 8.40 -5.77
C LEU A 86 -16.35 8.67 -5.18
N GLY A 87 -15.50 9.40 -5.89
CA GLY A 87 -14.20 9.85 -5.38
C GLY A 87 -14.33 10.68 -4.10
N ASP A 88 -15.29 11.60 -4.07
CA ASP A 88 -15.56 12.47 -2.92
C ASP A 88 -16.06 11.65 -1.71
N TYR A 89 -17.00 10.72 -1.92
CA TYR A 89 -17.45 9.81 -0.86
C TYR A 89 -16.31 8.97 -0.29
N PHE A 90 -15.41 8.50 -1.14
CA PHE A 90 -14.23 7.80 -0.66
C PHE A 90 -13.37 8.72 0.19
N ASN A 91 -13.14 9.97 -0.21
CA ASN A 91 -12.40 10.97 0.58
C ASN A 91 -13.04 11.19 1.96
N ASP A 92 -14.35 11.44 1.98
CA ASP A 92 -15.10 11.75 3.20
C ASP A 92 -15.18 10.55 4.16
N TYR A 93 -15.29 9.33 3.65
CA TYR A 93 -15.43 8.14 4.48
C TYR A 93 -14.10 7.66 5.10
N PHE A 94 -12.96 7.99 4.47
CA PHE A 94 -11.64 7.55 4.91
C PHE A 94 -10.67 8.74 5.14
N THR A 95 -11.14 9.78 5.82
CA THR A 95 -10.33 10.98 6.14
C THR A 95 -9.20 10.67 7.13
N ASP A 96 -9.42 9.73 8.05
CA ASP A 96 -8.56 9.54 9.23
C ASP A 96 -7.55 8.41 9.07
N VAL A 97 -7.49 7.77 7.90
CA VAL A 97 -6.59 6.65 7.66
C VAL A 97 -5.26 7.17 7.09
N ASP A 98 -4.48 7.84 7.94
CA ASP A 98 -3.07 8.11 7.64
C ASP A 98 -2.29 6.79 7.75
N THR A 99 -2.23 6.06 6.64
CA THR A 99 -1.45 4.82 6.55
C THR A 99 0.04 5.04 6.38
N ASP A 100 0.46 6.26 6.06
CA ASP A 100 1.87 6.59 5.79
C ASP A 100 2.64 6.61 7.14
N ALA A 101 1.97 7.00 8.23
CA ALA A 101 2.48 6.85 9.60
C ALA A 101 2.80 5.39 10.00
N TRP A 102 2.26 4.41 9.27
CA TRP A 102 2.42 2.97 9.55
C TRP A 102 3.32 2.28 8.52
N ASP A 103 4.05 3.04 7.70
CA ASP A 103 4.93 2.45 6.69
C ASP A 103 6.03 1.58 7.31
N TRP A 104 6.48 1.90 8.52
CA TRP A 104 7.40 1.05 9.29
C TRP A 104 6.84 -0.35 9.61
N VAL A 105 5.51 -0.52 9.64
CA VAL A 105 4.86 -1.82 9.81
C VAL A 105 4.92 -2.64 8.52
N ARG A 106 4.94 -1.97 7.35
CA ARG A 106 5.05 -2.62 6.04
C ARG A 106 6.47 -3.07 5.76
N ASP A 107 7.42 -2.21 6.09
CA ASP A 107 8.85 -2.52 5.96
C ASP A 107 9.63 -1.97 7.17
N PRO A 108 9.87 -2.83 8.20
CA PRO A 108 10.53 -2.44 9.43
C PRO A 108 12.04 -2.19 9.27
N PHE A 109 12.60 -2.45 8.08
CA PHE A 109 14.02 -2.26 7.80
C PHE A 109 14.27 -1.08 6.84
N VAL A 110 13.24 -0.34 6.42
CA VAL A 110 13.45 0.96 5.78
C VAL A 110 14.09 1.84 6.83
N ALA A 111 15.39 2.09 6.67
CA ALA A 111 16.11 3.03 7.50
C ALA A 111 15.41 4.39 7.37
N HIS A 112 14.61 4.77 8.36
CA HIS A 112 14.22 6.15 8.54
C HIS A 112 15.54 6.90 8.79
N THR A 113 16.05 7.57 7.75
CA THR A 113 17.30 8.34 7.80
C THR A 113 17.25 9.51 8.79
N SER A 114 16.17 9.64 9.55
CA SER A 114 15.99 10.54 10.67
C SER A 114 16.54 10.03 12.01
N ALA A 115 17.14 8.83 12.09
CA ALA A 115 18.04 8.51 13.20
C ALA A 115 19.39 9.22 12.99
N ARG A 116 19.42 10.53 13.29
CA ARG A 116 20.63 11.17 13.82
C ARG A 116 20.98 10.44 15.11
N GLY A 117 21.91 9.51 15.02
CA GLY A 117 22.40 8.75 16.16
C GLY A 117 23.28 7.65 15.62
N LEU A 118 24.50 7.65 16.10
CA LEU A 118 25.64 6.80 15.73
C LEU A 118 25.26 5.36 15.34
N SER A 119 26.02 4.77 14.42
CA SER A 119 25.95 3.32 14.16
C SER A 119 26.09 2.58 15.49
N GLY A 120 25.30 1.54 15.76
CA GLY A 120 25.38 0.80 17.03
C GLY A 120 26.79 0.30 17.37
N LYS A 121 27.67 0.15 16.36
CA LYS A 121 29.10 -0.10 16.58
C LYS A 121 29.83 1.01 17.34
N ALA A 122 29.49 2.27 17.07
CA ALA A 122 30.07 3.42 17.74
C ALA A 122 29.50 3.61 19.16
N ASP A 123 28.26 3.19 19.43
CA ASP A 123 27.72 3.14 20.80
C ASP A 123 28.39 2.02 21.62
N GLU A 124 28.63 0.84 21.01
CA GLU A 124 29.38 -0.26 21.63
C GLU A 124 30.84 0.13 21.90
N GLU A 125 31.51 0.78 20.93
CA GLU A 125 32.89 1.26 21.08
C GLU A 125 33.01 2.37 22.15
N LEU A 126 31.98 3.21 22.34
CA LEU A 126 31.95 4.21 23.42
C LEU A 126 31.86 3.56 24.81
N LEU A 127 31.06 2.49 24.94
CA LEU A 127 30.92 1.74 26.19
C LEU A 127 32.22 1.02 26.58
N ASP A 128 32.98 0.54 25.60
CA ASP A 128 34.28 -0.10 25.83
C ASP A 128 35.36 0.91 26.26
N LEU A 129 35.24 2.17 25.82
CA LEU A 129 36.16 3.27 26.19
C LEU A 129 35.81 3.93 27.54
N GLU A 130 34.57 3.79 28.02
CA GLU A 130 34.15 4.24 29.36
C GLU A 130 34.35 3.18 30.46
N GLY A 131 35.01 2.06 30.16
CA GLY A 131 35.54 1.16 31.16
C GLY A 131 36.55 1.88 32.07
N PRO A 132 36.51 1.69 33.41
CA PRO A 132 37.29 2.48 34.35
C PRO A 132 38.78 2.30 34.09
N GLY A 133 39.44 3.38 33.67
CA GLY A 133 40.88 3.44 33.57
C GLY A 133 41.52 3.10 34.92
N ARG A 134 42.32 2.02 34.93
CA ARG A 134 43.52 1.86 35.75
C ARG A 134 44.45 0.83 35.12
#